data_AF-U5U273-F1
#
_entry.id   AF-U5U273-F1
#
_cell.length_a   1.000
_cell.length_b   1.000
_cell.length_c   1.000
_cell.angle_alpha   90.00
_cell.angle_beta   90.00
_cell.angle_gamma   90.00
#
_symmetry.space_group_name_H-M   'P 1'
#
loop_
_entity.id
_entity.type
_entity.pdbx_description
1 polymer ?
#
loop_
_entity_poly.entity_id
_entity_poly.type
_entity_poly.pdbx_seq_one_letter_code
_entity_poly.pdbx_strand_id
1 'polypeptide(L)'
;GTEVKKNFKVPTSAKNYGWRVELRRSERFWPGWFAGLSKLFLSAHAQKLLLLANLDRLDTDLTVGQMQGKFEMHAFETVQGRVGHSVHEDVPDSVARVVATFLTRNKFAQPKGDFHGQISCG
;
A
#
# COMPACT_ATOMS: atom_id res chain seq x y z
N GLY A 1 -1.61 25.53 22.97
CA GLY A 1 -1.81 24.12 22.59
C GLY A 1 -3.29 23.83 22.60
N THR A 2 -3.90 23.63 21.44
CA THR A 2 -5.33 23.37 21.31
C THR A 2 -5.56 21.87 21.27
N GLU A 3 -6.06 21.31 22.37
CA GLU A 3 -6.50 19.92 22.46
C GLU A 3 -7.67 19.66 21.50
N VAL A 4 -7.45 18.80 20.51
CA VAL A 4 -8.53 18.23 19.71
C VAL A 4 -9.18 17.12 20.55
N LYS A 5 -10.30 17.43 21.20
CA LYS A 5 -11.13 16.44 21.90
C LYS A 5 -11.65 15.39 20.91
N LYS A 6 -11.14 14.16 20.96
CA LYS A 6 -11.65 13.03 20.18
C LYS A 6 -12.87 12.42 20.88
N ASN A 7 -14.06 12.99 20.62
CA ASN A 7 -15.33 12.37 21.00
C ASN A 7 -15.71 11.27 20.00
N PHE A 8 -15.05 10.12 20.05
CA PHE A 8 -15.52 8.94 19.35
C PHE A 8 -16.63 8.27 20.18
N LYS A 9 -17.89 8.51 19.81
CA LYS A 9 -19.03 7.78 20.39
C LYS A 9 -19.25 6.50 19.59
N VAL A 10 -19.02 5.35 20.22
CA VAL A 10 -19.44 4.05 19.68
C VAL A 10 -20.97 4.09 19.57
N PRO A 11 -21.56 3.83 18.38
CA PRO A 11 -23.01 3.83 18.23
C PRO A 11 -23.60 2.75 19.13
N THR A 12 -24.17 3.18 20.24
CA THR A 12 -24.81 2.32 21.23
C THR A 12 -26.23 2.11 20.75
N SER A 13 -26.52 0.92 20.21
CA SER A 13 -27.85 0.46 19.80
C SER A 13 -28.51 1.21 18.63
N ALA A 14 -27.96 1.06 17.42
CA ALA A 14 -28.75 1.26 16.20
C ALA A 14 -28.88 -0.08 15.48
N LYS A 15 -30.11 -0.54 15.25
CA LYS A 15 -30.43 -1.70 14.39
C LYS A 15 -30.09 -1.45 12.89
N ASN A 16 -29.38 -0.37 12.59
CA ASN A 16 -29.11 0.12 11.24
C ASN A 16 -27.60 0.27 11.02
N TYR A 17 -27.11 -0.28 9.91
CA TYR A 17 -25.73 -0.15 9.48
C TYR A 17 -25.45 1.26 8.95
N GLY A 18 -24.26 1.79 9.24
CA GLY A 18 -23.80 3.07 8.74
C GLY A 18 -22.28 3.12 8.61
N TRP A 19 -21.78 4.03 7.77
CA TRP A 19 -20.34 4.24 7.60
C TRP A 19 -19.70 4.75 8.89
N ARG A 20 -18.55 4.18 9.27
CA ARG A 20 -17.81 4.62 10.47
C ARG A 20 -17.31 6.06 10.38
N VAL A 21 -17.00 6.52 9.17
CA VAL A 21 -16.48 7.86 8.89
C VAL A 21 -17.03 8.37 7.58
N GLU A 22 -17.38 9.65 7.54
CA GLU A 22 -17.77 10.34 6.32
C GLU A 22 -16.51 10.84 5.58
N LEU A 23 -15.97 10.00 4.70
CA LEU A 23 -14.70 10.26 4.02
C LEU A 23 -14.71 11.58 3.22
N ARG A 24 -15.86 11.98 2.65
CA ARG A 24 -16.02 13.23 1.89
C ARG A 24 -15.64 14.48 2.70
N ARG A 25 -15.86 14.49 4.02
CA ARG A 25 -15.48 15.65 4.86
C ARG A 25 -13.97 15.88 4.90
N SER A 26 -13.18 14.85 4.59
CA SER A 26 -11.71 14.94 4.53
C SER A 26 -11.18 15.43 3.17
N GLU A 27 -12.04 15.66 2.17
CA GLU A 27 -11.66 16.06 0.81
C GLU A 27 -10.73 17.28 0.78
N ARG A 28 -10.98 18.26 1.65
CA ARG A 28 -10.14 19.46 1.81
C ARG A 28 -8.66 19.16 2.11
N PHE A 29 -8.35 17.97 2.64
CA PHE A 29 -6.99 17.57 3.00
C PHE A 29 -6.31 16.72 1.92
N TRP A 30 -7.06 16.15 0.97
CA TRP A 30 -6.53 15.25 -0.04
C TRP A 30 -5.41 15.88 -0.90
N PRO A 31 -5.49 17.16 -1.31
CA PRO A 31 -4.39 17.78 -2.04
C PRO A 31 -3.08 17.74 -1.25
N GLY A 32 -3.13 17.96 0.06
CA GLY A 32 -1.95 17.90 0.94
C GLY A 32 -1.40 16.49 1.16
N TRP A 33 -2.23 15.45 0.99
CA TRP A 33 -1.78 14.05 1.12
C TRP A 33 -1.06 13.55 -0.13
N PHE A 34 -1.50 13.98 -1.32
CA PHE A 34 -1.02 13.44 -2.59
C PHE A 34 -0.07 14.37 -3.36
N ALA A 35 -0.14 15.69 -3.17
CA ALA A 35 0.72 16.63 -3.87
C ALA A 35 2.20 16.36 -3.55
N GLY A 36 2.97 16.00 -4.57
CA GLY A 36 4.40 15.69 -4.43
C GLY A 36 4.71 14.36 -3.76
N LEU A 37 3.72 13.50 -3.47
CA LEU A 37 3.93 12.22 -2.81
C LEU A 37 4.93 11.33 -3.56
N SER A 38 4.82 11.26 -4.89
CA SER A 38 5.73 10.50 -5.76
C SER A 38 7.18 10.95 -5.61
N LYS A 39 7.44 12.26 -5.58
CA LYS A 39 8.79 12.82 -5.34
C LYS A 39 9.27 12.56 -3.91
N LEU A 40 8.39 12.72 -2.93
CA LEU A 40 8.71 12.48 -1.52
C LEU A 40 9.11 11.01 -1.30
N PHE A 41 8.35 10.07 -1.87
CA PHE A 41 8.65 8.64 -1.85
C PHE A 41 10.03 8.36 -2.49
N LEU A 42 10.32 8.93 -3.65
CA LEU A 42 11.61 8.74 -4.33
C LEU A 42 12.79 9.36 -3.56
N SER A 43 12.57 10.45 -2.82
CA SER A 43 13.60 11.12 -2.02
C SER A 43 13.98 10.37 -0.75
N ALA A 44 13.17 9.41 -0.29
CA ALA A 44 13.45 8.66 0.92
C ALA A 44 14.67 7.74 0.76
N HIS A 45 15.68 7.94 1.61
CA HIS A 45 16.91 7.14 1.66
C HIS A 45 16.70 5.80 2.40
N ALA A 46 15.89 4.93 1.78
CA ALA A 46 15.64 3.57 2.25
C ALA A 46 15.35 2.63 1.08
N GLN A 47 15.42 1.32 1.34
CA GLN A 47 14.88 0.29 0.46
C GLN A 47 13.35 0.45 0.44
N LYS A 48 12.79 0.57 -0.76
CA LYS A 48 11.38 0.88 -0.99
C LYS A 48 10.72 -0.24 -1.77
N LEU A 49 9.49 -0.56 -1.39
CA LEU A 49 8.62 -1.51 -2.08
C LEU A 49 7.31 -0.79 -2.43
N LEU A 50 6.89 -0.85 -3.68
CA LEU A 50 5.61 -0.34 -4.16
C LEU A 50 4.75 -1.50 -4.67
N LEU A 51 3.60 -1.69 -4.03
CA LEU A 51 2.62 -2.71 -4.38
C LEU A 51 1.44 -2.07 -5.13
N LEU A 52 1.15 -2.56 -6.33
CA LEU A 52 0.12 -2.01 -7.20
C LEU A 52 -0.91 -3.08 -7.54
N ALA A 53 -2.19 -2.68 -7.62
CA ALA A 53 -3.24 -3.55 -8.16
C ALA A 53 -3.12 -3.68 -9.69
N ASN A 54 -2.63 -2.64 -10.36
CA ASN A 54 -2.41 -2.60 -11.81
C ASN A 54 -1.33 -1.54 -12.12
N LEU A 55 -0.52 -1.79 -13.15
CA LEU A 55 0.54 -0.91 -13.65
C LEU A 55 -0.01 0.34 -14.37
N ASP A 56 -1.26 0.32 -14.85
CA ASP A 56 -1.87 1.40 -15.65
C ASP A 56 -1.93 2.79 -14.94
N ARG A 57 -1.73 2.84 -13.62
CA ARG A 57 -1.94 4.06 -12.81
C ARG A 57 -0.65 4.68 -12.28
N LEU A 58 0.50 4.36 -12.88
CA LEU A 58 1.78 4.84 -12.39
C LEU A 58 2.10 6.24 -12.91
N ASP A 59 2.40 7.17 -12.00
CA ASP A 59 2.86 8.52 -12.33
C ASP A 59 4.19 8.52 -13.08
N THR A 60 4.41 9.51 -13.96
CA THR A 60 5.65 9.69 -14.72
C THR A 60 6.91 9.68 -13.84
N ASP A 61 6.89 10.37 -12.69
CA ASP A 61 8.01 10.39 -11.75
C ASP A 61 8.35 8.98 -11.22
N LEU A 62 7.32 8.18 -10.91
CA LEU A 62 7.49 6.81 -10.42
C LEU A 62 7.91 5.86 -11.53
N THR A 63 7.43 6.05 -12.77
CA THR A 63 7.89 5.30 -13.95
C THR A 63 9.38 5.52 -14.19
N VAL A 64 9.83 6.78 -14.18
CA VAL A 64 11.26 7.11 -14.30
C VAL A 64 12.05 6.53 -13.11
N GLY A 65 11.52 6.63 -11.89
CA GLY A 65 12.16 6.07 -10.71
C GLY A 65 12.29 4.54 -10.74
N GLN A 66 11.30 3.84 -11.28
CA GLN A 66 11.29 2.40 -11.47
C GLN A 66 12.32 2.00 -12.54
N MET A 67 12.36 2.70 -13.68
CA MET A 67 13.35 2.45 -14.74
C MET A 67 14.80 2.68 -14.26
N GLN A 68 14.99 3.57 -13.28
CA GLN A 68 16.27 3.81 -12.62
C GLN A 68 16.59 2.82 -11.48
N GLY A 69 15.70 1.85 -11.19
CA GLY A 69 15.90 0.87 -10.12
C GLY A 69 15.84 1.47 -8.70
N LYS A 70 15.18 2.62 -8.50
CA LYS A 70 15.15 3.31 -7.19
C LYS A 70 14.30 2.61 -6.12
N PHE A 71 13.41 1.71 -6.54
CA PHE A 71 12.53 0.95 -5.65
C PHE A 71 12.10 -0.36 -6.34
N GLU A 72 11.69 -1.35 -5.54
CA GLU A 72 11.10 -2.59 -6.04
C GLU A 72 9.60 -2.38 -6.27
N MET A 73 9.08 -2.87 -7.39
CA MET A 73 7.67 -2.76 -7.75
C MET A 73 7.09 -4.14 -8.01
N HIS A 74 5.91 -4.40 -7.45
CA HIS A 74 5.12 -5.59 -7.75
C HIS A 74 3.69 -5.19 -8.10
N ALA A 75 3.20 -5.70 -9.22
CA ALA A 75 1.81 -5.54 -9.63
C ALA A 75 1.08 -6.88 -9.48
N PHE A 76 -0.07 -6.86 -8.82
CA PHE A 76 -0.92 -8.04 -8.63
C PHE A 76 -1.96 -8.08 -9.75
N GLU A 77 -1.59 -8.61 -10.90
CA GLU A 77 -2.56 -8.98 -11.94
C GLU A 77 -3.04 -10.41 -11.68
N THR A 78 -4.34 -10.59 -11.41
CA THR A 78 -4.93 -11.92 -11.16
C THR A 78 -5.64 -12.43 -12.41
N VAL A 79 -5.58 -13.74 -12.62
CA VAL A 79 -6.18 -14.46 -13.76
C VAL A 79 -7.71 -14.25 -13.88
N GLN A 80 -8.39 -13.91 -12.79
CA GLN A 80 -9.83 -13.63 -12.71
C GLN A 80 -10.23 -12.14 -12.83
N GLY A 81 -9.29 -11.20 -12.98
CA GLY A 81 -9.59 -9.77 -13.18
C GLY A 81 -8.77 -8.82 -12.30
N ARG A 82 -9.10 -7.52 -12.40
CA ARG A 82 -8.44 -6.43 -11.66
C ARG A 82 -8.66 -6.60 -10.16
N VAL A 83 -7.58 -6.71 -9.39
CA VAL A 83 -7.62 -6.57 -7.92
C VAL A 83 -8.22 -5.20 -7.59
N GLY A 84 -9.07 -5.15 -6.56
CA GLY A 84 -9.77 -3.94 -6.15
C GLY A 84 -8.83 -2.91 -5.54
N HIS A 85 -9.39 -2.00 -4.74
CA HIS A 85 -8.60 -0.94 -4.12
C HIS A 85 -7.72 -1.42 -2.96
N SER A 86 -8.05 -2.56 -2.34
CA SER A 86 -7.37 -3.08 -1.15
C SER A 86 -6.68 -4.41 -1.45
N VAL A 87 -5.56 -4.37 -2.17
CA VAL A 87 -4.79 -5.57 -2.58
C VAL A 87 -4.44 -6.51 -1.41
N HIS A 88 -4.28 -5.97 -0.20
CA HIS A 88 -3.95 -6.72 1.00
C HIS A 88 -5.14 -7.49 1.58
N GLU A 89 -6.37 -7.08 1.28
CA GLU A 89 -7.59 -7.84 1.64
C GLU A 89 -7.96 -8.83 0.54
N ASP A 90 -7.75 -8.46 -0.72
CA ASP A 90 -8.12 -9.28 -1.88
C ASP A 90 -7.16 -10.47 -2.09
N VAL A 91 -5.84 -10.27 -1.95
CA VAL A 91 -4.80 -11.29 -2.17
C VAL A 91 -3.77 -11.31 -1.03
N PRO A 92 -4.20 -11.61 0.22
CA PRO A 92 -3.35 -11.51 1.41
C PRO A 92 -2.10 -12.41 1.34
N ASP A 93 -2.23 -13.64 0.83
CA ASP A 93 -1.11 -14.59 0.72
C ASP A 93 -0.03 -14.08 -0.25
N SER A 94 -0.44 -13.55 -1.40
CA SER A 94 0.48 -12.98 -2.39
C SER A 94 1.19 -11.73 -1.84
N VAL A 95 0.46 -10.85 -1.15
CA VAL A 95 1.05 -9.67 -0.49
C VAL A 95 2.04 -10.09 0.58
N ALA A 96 1.68 -11.06 1.44
CA ALA A 96 2.56 -11.57 2.48
C ALA A 96 3.84 -12.17 1.89
N ARG A 97 3.73 -12.91 0.78
CA ARG A 97 4.90 -13.48 0.09
C ARG A 97 5.83 -12.39 -0.45
N VAL A 98 5.31 -11.38 -1.14
CA VAL A 98 6.13 -10.28 -1.67
C VAL A 98 6.83 -9.52 -0.53
N VAL A 99 6.10 -9.21 0.54
CA VAL A 99 6.68 -8.54 1.72
C VAL A 99 7.75 -9.41 2.40
N ALA A 100 7.49 -10.71 2.60
CA ALA A 100 8.46 -11.62 3.19
C ALA A 100 9.73 -11.76 2.34
N THR A 101 9.58 -11.87 1.02
CA THR A 101 10.72 -11.86 0.09
C THR A 101 11.49 -10.55 0.18
N PHE A 102 10.81 -9.40 0.19
CA PHE A 102 11.47 -8.10 0.31
C PHE A 102 12.26 -7.99 1.63
N LEU A 103 11.68 -8.41 2.75
CA LEU A 103 12.32 -8.34 4.06
C LEU A 103 13.55 -9.26 4.16
N THR A 104 13.44 -10.50 3.67
CA THR A 104 14.54 -11.48 3.70
C THR A 104 15.65 -11.10 2.72
N ARG A 105 15.32 -10.67 1.50
CA ARG A 105 16.26 -10.18 0.48
C ARG A 105 17.10 -9.01 0.97
N ASN A 106 16.46 -8.06 1.67
CA ASN A 106 17.15 -6.88 2.22
C ASN A 106 17.72 -7.11 3.62
N LYS A 107 17.70 -8.35 4.13
CA LYS A 107 18.24 -8.76 5.44
C LYS A 107 17.62 -8.03 6.63
N PHE A 108 16.36 -7.60 6.51
CA PHE A 108 15.59 -7.02 7.61
C PHE A 108 14.96 -8.09 8.52
N ALA A 109 14.73 -9.29 8.00
CA ALA A 109 14.17 -10.42 8.74
C ALA A 109 14.82 -11.74 8.32
N GLN A 110 14.78 -12.72 9.22
CA GLN A 110 15.16 -14.10 8.91
C GLN A 110 13.93 -14.88 8.43
N PRO A 111 14.06 -15.73 7.39
CA PRO A 111 12.98 -16.61 6.98
C PRO A 111 12.66 -17.61 8.10
N LYS A 112 11.37 -17.89 8.29
CA LYS A 112 10.90 -18.92 9.21
C LYS A 112 10.58 -20.19 8.43
N GLY A 113 11.14 -21.33 8.86
CA GLY A 113 10.95 -22.62 8.20
C GLY A 113 11.45 -22.61 6.76
N ASP A 114 10.76 -23.34 5.88
CA ASP A 114 11.14 -23.55 4.48
C ASP A 114 10.68 -22.40 3.55
N PHE A 115 10.76 -21.15 3.99
CA PHE A 115 10.42 -20.01 3.15
C PHE A 115 11.51 -19.79 2.10
N HIS A 116 11.26 -20.26 0.88
CA HIS A 116 12.08 -20.01 -0.29
C HIS A 116 11.53 -18.75 -0.98
N GLY A 117 12.23 -17.62 -0.81
CA GLY A 117 11.83 -16.29 -1.31
C GLY A 117 11.74 -16.13 -2.83
N GLN A 118 11.62 -17.22 -3.60
CA GLN A 118 11.37 -17.16 -5.03
C GLN A 118 9.97 -16.62 -5.29
N ILE A 119 9.90 -15.43 -5.89
CA ILE A 119 8.73 -14.96 -6.60
C ILE A 119 8.85 -15.59 -7.99
N SER A 120 7.88 -16.39 -8.40
CA SER A 120 7.89 -16.98 -9.74
C SER A 120 7.78 -15.82 -10.74
N CYS A 121 8.81 -15.61 -11.57
CA CYS A 121 8.63 -14.87 -12.82
C CYS A 121 7.63 -15.69 -13.63
N GLY A 122 6.43 -15.14 -13.82
CA GLY A 122 5.51 -15.56 -14.88
C GLY A 122 6.01 -15.05 -16.23
#